data_AF-Q4C210-F1
#
_entry.id   AF-Q4C210-F1
#
_cell.length_a   1.000
_cell.length_b   1.000
_cell.length_c   1.000
_cell.angle_alpha   90.00
_cell.angle_beta   90.00
_cell.angle_gamma   90.00
#
_symmetry.space_group_name_H-M   'P 1'
#
loop_
_entity.id
_entity.type
_entity.pdbx_description
1 polymer ?
#
loop_
_entity_poly.entity_id
_entity_poly.type
_entity_poly.pdbx_seq_one_letter_code
_entity_poly.pdbx_strand_id
1 'polypeptide(L)'
;MKSVLTTTVAAADLGGRFPSASDLESVQGSLQRAAARMEAAEKLAANYDAIAQEAVNAIYQKFPSGSGRDIDGSVQKDKCKRDIVHYLRLINYC
;
A
#
# COMPACT_ATOMS: atom_id res chain seq x y z
N MET A 1 -13.09 0.01 3.53
CA MET A 1 -11.97 0.13 2.58
C MET A 1 -12.42 1.10 1.49
N LYS A 2 -11.68 2.19 1.24
CA LYS A 2 -12.08 3.19 0.24
C LYS A 2 -11.58 2.76 -1.14
N SER A 3 -12.50 2.60 -2.07
CA SER A 3 -12.27 2.36 -3.50
C SER A 3 -13.32 3.11 -4.32
N VAL A 4 -13.08 3.28 -5.63
CA VAL A 4 -14.05 3.93 -6.53
C VAL A 4 -15.42 3.24 -6.48
N LEU A 5 -15.45 1.91 -6.40
CA LEU A 5 -16.69 1.15 -6.25
C LEU A 5 -17.41 1.47 -4.93
N THR A 6 -16.72 1.37 -3.80
CA THR A 6 -17.36 1.65 -2.49
C THR A 6 -17.80 3.11 -2.37
N THR A 7 -17.08 4.05 -2.97
CA THR A 7 -17.45 5.48 -2.97
C THR A 7 -18.69 5.74 -3.81
N THR A 8 -18.78 5.17 -5.01
CA THR A 8 -19.95 5.32 -5.90
C THR A 8 -21.20 4.66 -5.30
N VAL A 9 -21.07 3.44 -4.77
CA VAL A 9 -22.18 2.75 -4.09
C VAL A 9 -22.64 3.51 -2.85
N ALA A 10 -21.73 3.94 -1.99
CA ALA A 10 -22.09 4.71 -0.80
C ALA A 10 -22.78 6.05 -1.16
N ALA A 11 -22.35 6.72 -2.24
CA ALA A 11 -22.98 7.95 -2.70
C ALA A 11 -24.39 7.71 -3.25
N ALA A 12 -24.62 6.61 -3.98
CA ALA A 12 -25.95 6.24 -4.46
C ALA A 12 -26.90 5.87 -3.32
N ASP A 13 -26.40 5.10 -2.33
CA ASP A 13 -27.13 4.70 -1.14
C ASP A 13 -27.55 5.91 -0.28
N LEU A 14 -26.62 6.83 -0.01
CA LEU A 14 -26.91 8.09 0.69
C LEU A 14 -27.94 8.96 -0.05
N GLY A 15 -28.01 8.85 -1.37
CA GLY A 15 -29.00 9.54 -2.19
C GLY A 15 -30.34 8.82 -2.34
N GLY A 16 -30.49 7.62 -1.76
CA GLY A 16 -31.70 6.80 -1.92
C GLY A 16 -32.00 6.44 -3.38
N ARG A 17 -30.98 6.37 -4.23
CA ARG A 17 -31.10 6.22 -5.69
C ARG A 17 -30.40 4.97 -6.16
N PHE A 18 -30.87 4.43 -7.28
CA PHE A 18 -30.09 3.44 -8.03
C PHE A 18 -28.80 4.07 -8.60
N PRO A 19 -27.76 3.26 -8.89
CA PRO A 19 -26.58 3.73 -9.59
C PRO A 19 -26.93 4.41 -10.92
N SER A 20 -26.36 5.59 -11.17
CA SER A 20 -26.58 6.37 -12.38
C SER A 20 -25.48 6.11 -13.41
N ALA A 21 -25.63 6.66 -14.62
CA ALA A 21 -24.61 6.60 -15.66
C ALA A 21 -23.25 7.17 -15.19
N SER A 22 -23.25 8.26 -14.41
CA SER A 22 -22.01 8.85 -13.87
C SER A 22 -21.29 7.95 -12.85
N ASP A 23 -22.04 7.14 -12.09
CA ASP A 23 -21.43 6.15 -11.18
C ASP A 23 -20.74 5.05 -11.98
N LEU A 24 -21.39 4.58 -13.06
CA LEU A 24 -20.84 3.56 -13.95
C LEU A 24 -19.60 4.06 -14.70
N GLU A 25 -19.61 5.30 -15.19
CA GLU A 25 -18.45 5.95 -15.81
C GLU A 25 -17.26 6.05 -14.85
N SER A 26 -17.52 6.36 -13.58
CA SER A 26 -16.48 6.40 -12.55
C SER A 26 -15.82 5.03 -12.35
N VAL A 27 -16.62 3.97 -12.28
CA VAL A 27 -16.13 2.58 -12.20
C VAL A 27 -15.34 2.19 -13.45
N GLN A 28 -15.83 2.55 -14.64
CA GLN A 28 -15.15 2.29 -15.91
C GLN A 28 -13.75 2.93 -15.95
N GLY A 29 -13.63 4.18 -15.52
CA GLY A 29 -12.33 4.85 -15.42
C GLY A 29 -11.36 4.17 -14.44
N SER A 30 -11.89 3.57 -13.36
CA SER A 30 -11.07 2.75 -12.45
C SER A 30 -10.58 1.44 -13.10
N LEU A 31 -11.38 0.82 -13.97
CA LEU A 31 -11.01 -0.41 -14.66
C LEU A 31 -9.92 -0.15 -15.71
N GLN A 32 -9.99 0.97 -16.43
CA GLN A 32 -8.96 1.37 -17.40
C GLN A 32 -7.57 1.53 -16.76
N ARG A 33 -7.50 1.98 -15.50
CA ARG A 33 -6.23 2.08 -14.75
C ARG A 33 -5.78 0.77 -14.10
N ALA A 34 -6.62 -0.27 -14.14
CA ALA A 34 -6.38 -1.50 -13.38
C ALA A 34 -5.12 -2.24 -13.84
N ALA A 35 -4.84 -2.30 -15.15
CA ALA A 35 -3.67 -2.99 -15.68
C ALA A 35 -2.37 -2.45 -15.06
N ALA A 36 -2.18 -1.13 -15.05
CA ALA A 36 -0.98 -0.50 -14.51
C ALA A 36 -0.78 -0.75 -13.00
N ARG A 37 -1.84 -0.67 -12.18
CA ARG A 37 -1.73 -0.93 -10.74
C ARG A 37 -1.50 -2.41 -10.44
N MET A 38 -2.10 -3.32 -11.21
CA MET A 38 -1.88 -4.77 -11.04
C MET A 38 -0.45 -5.15 -11.43
N GLU A 39 0.09 -4.59 -12.51
CA GLU A 39 1.49 -4.78 -12.89
C GLU A 39 2.45 -4.31 -11.78
N ALA A 40 2.19 -3.14 -11.20
CA ALA A 40 2.99 -2.62 -10.09
C ALA A 40 2.89 -3.52 -8.85
N ALA A 41 1.68 -4.01 -8.53
CA ALA A 41 1.44 -4.90 -7.40
C ALA A 41 2.17 -6.25 -7.57
N GLU A 42 2.12 -6.85 -8.77
CA GLU A 42 2.84 -8.09 -9.08
C GLU A 42 4.35 -7.93 -8.92
N LYS A 43 4.91 -6.85 -9.47
CA LYS A 43 6.35 -6.54 -9.35
C LYS A 43 6.78 -6.31 -7.90
N LEU A 44 5.96 -5.59 -7.13
CA LEU A 44 6.22 -5.35 -5.72
C LEU A 44 6.15 -6.65 -4.91
N ALA A 45 5.12 -7.47 -5.13
CA ALA A 45 4.94 -8.75 -4.46
C ALA A 45 6.06 -9.76 -4.78
N ALA A 46 6.63 -9.71 -5.98
CA ALA A 46 7.76 -10.58 -6.36
C ALA A 46 9.08 -10.20 -5.68
N ASN A 47 9.25 -8.94 -5.24
CA ASN A 47 10.55 -8.40 -4.79
C ASN A 47 10.52 -7.69 -3.43
N TYR A 48 9.45 -7.84 -2.64
CA TYR A 48 9.26 -7.04 -1.42
C TYR A 48 10.38 -7.20 -0.38
N ASP A 49 10.97 -8.38 -0.24
CA ASP A 49 12.00 -8.61 0.80
C ASP A 49 13.31 -7.88 0.46
N ALA A 50 13.71 -7.89 -0.81
CA ALA A 50 14.90 -7.16 -1.28
C ALA A 50 14.70 -5.65 -1.15
N ILE A 51 13.52 -5.14 -1.53
CA ILE A 51 13.15 -3.72 -1.38
C ILE A 51 13.19 -3.33 0.11
N ALA A 52 12.63 -4.16 0.99
CA ALA A 52 12.66 -3.91 2.42
C ALA A 52 14.09 -3.92 2.98
N GLN A 53 14.94 -4.83 2.50
CA GLN A 53 16.35 -4.89 2.91
C GLN A 53 17.12 -3.64 2.48
N GLU A 54 16.94 -3.18 1.24
CA GLU A 54 17.55 -1.95 0.74
C GLU A 54 17.12 -0.73 1.57
N ALA A 55 15.83 -0.63 1.89
CA ALA A 55 15.30 0.43 2.74
C ALA A 55 15.90 0.43 4.15
N VAL A 56 16.02 -0.76 4.78
CA VAL A 56 16.69 -0.89 6.09
C VAL A 56 18.15 -0.45 6.00
N ASN A 57 18.88 -0.90 4.99
CA ASN A 57 20.27 -0.54 4.81
C ASN A 57 20.44 0.98 4.67
N ALA A 58 19.59 1.63 3.86
CA ALA A 58 19.60 3.09 3.70
C ALA A 58 19.30 3.83 5.01
N ILE A 59 18.36 3.33 5.82
CA ILE A 59 18.03 3.91 7.13
C ILE A 59 19.23 3.83 8.07
N TYR A 60 19.88 2.67 8.20
CA TYR A 60 21.01 2.50 9.12
C TYR A 60 22.31 3.11 8.59
N GLN A 61 22.42 3.36 7.29
CA GLN A 61 23.49 4.21 6.74
C GLN A 61 23.30 5.67 7.20
N LYS A 62 22.07 6.17 7.22
CA LYS A 62 21.74 7.54 7.64
C LYS A 62 21.69 7.72 9.15
N PHE A 63 21.25 6.71 9.89
CA PHE A 63 21.09 6.70 11.34
C PHE A 63 21.78 5.46 11.94
N PRO A 64 23.12 5.46 12.07
CA PRO A 64 23.88 4.26 12.47
C PRO A 64 23.52 3.70 13.85
N SER A 65 23.21 4.58 14.80
CA SER A 65 22.83 4.21 16.17
C SER A 65 21.36 3.81 16.31
N GLY A 66 20.58 3.84 15.21
CA GLY A 66 19.13 3.72 15.25
C GLY A 66 18.45 4.91 15.94
N SER A 67 17.15 5.08 15.71
CA SER A 67 16.31 6.00 16.48
C SER A 67 15.20 5.17 17.12
N GLY A 68 15.36 4.80 18.39
CA GLY A 68 14.40 3.88 19.03
C GLY A 68 14.67 3.59 20.50
N ARG A 69 13.89 2.63 21.04
CA ARG A 69 14.03 2.11 22.40
C ARG A 69 15.36 1.39 22.56
N ASP A 70 15.89 1.40 23.79
CA ASP A 70 17.09 0.65 24.16
C ASP A 70 16.77 -0.86 24.15
N ILE A 71 17.01 -1.47 22.99
CA ILE A 71 16.86 -2.91 22.74
C ILE A 71 18.07 -3.35 21.94
N ASP A 72 18.31 -4.66 21.92
CA ASP A 72 19.38 -5.23 21.11
C ASP A 72 19.33 -4.75 19.64
N GLY A 73 20.48 -4.34 19.11
CA GLY A 73 20.58 -3.72 17.78
C GLY A 73 20.19 -4.64 16.62
N SER A 74 20.33 -5.97 16.77
CA SER A 74 19.86 -6.94 15.78
C SER A 74 18.33 -7.02 15.81
N VAL A 75 17.74 -7.11 17.01
CA VAL A 75 16.29 -7.11 17.21
C VAL A 75 15.65 -5.81 16.71
N GLN A 76 16.34 -4.68 16.86
CA GLN A 76 15.88 -3.40 16.34
C GLN A 76 15.84 -3.38 14.81
N LYS A 77 16.88 -3.89 14.15
CA LYS A 77 16.96 -4.00 12.68
C LYS A 77 15.87 -4.91 12.13
N ASP A 78 15.66 -6.06 12.74
CA ASP A 78 14.64 -7.03 12.30
C ASP A 78 13.22 -6.47 12.43
N LYS A 79 12.92 -5.79 13.54
CA LYS A 79 11.61 -5.13 13.73
C LYS A 79 11.41 -3.96 12.77
N CYS A 80 12.46 -3.20 12.47
CA CYS A 80 12.43 -2.16 11.46
C CYS A 80 12.12 -2.74 10.07
N LYS A 81 12.78 -3.84 9.68
CA LYS A 81 12.50 -4.54 8.42
C LYS A 81 11.04 -5.03 8.36
N ARG A 82 10.55 -5.65 9.45
CA ARG A 82 9.16 -6.11 9.55
C ARG A 82 8.16 -4.97 9.30
N ASP A 83 8.38 -3.81 9.90
CA ASP A 83 7.47 -2.66 9.75
C ASP A 83 7.48 -2.13 8.31
N ILE A 84 8.65 -2.09 7.66
CA ILE A 84 8.76 -1.74 6.24
C ILE A 84 8.01 -2.76 5.36
N VAL A 85 8.18 -4.06 5.61
CA VAL A 85 7.41 -5.11 4.91
C VAL A 85 5.91 -4.93 5.12
N HIS A 86 5.46 -4.53 6.31
CA HIS A 86 4.06 -4.20 6.54
C HIS A 86 3.58 -3.01 5.71
N TYR A 87 4.36 -1.94 5.58
CA TYR A 87 4.02 -0.84 4.70
C TYR A 87 3.97 -1.24 3.23
N LEU A 88 4.95 -2.00 2.73
CA LEU A 88 4.94 -2.51 1.36
C LEU A 88 3.71 -3.37 1.09
N ARG A 89 3.31 -4.20 2.06
CA ARG A 89 2.09 -5.01 1.97
C ARG A 89 0.82 -4.16 1.90
N LEU A 90 0.73 -3.08 2.67
CA LEU A 90 -0.41 -2.15 2.61
C LEU A 90 -0.46 -1.39 1.28
N ILE A 91 0.70 -0.96 0.75
CA ILE A 91 0.81 -0.34 -0.58
C ILE A 91 0.34 -1.34 -1.64
N ASN A 92 0.75 -2.60 -1.54
CA ASN A 92 0.34 -3.65 -2.47
C ASN A 92 -1.18 -3.96 -2.44
N TYR A 93 -1.87 -3.62 -1.36
CA TYR A 93 -3.32 -3.80 -1.23
C TYR A 93 -4.14 -2.65 -1.83
N CYS A 94 -3.53 -1.48 -2.09
CA CYS A 94 -4.21 -0.26 -2.53
C CYS A 94 -4.22 -0.12 -4.06
#